data_AF-A0A368FS95-F1
#
_entry.id   AF-A0A368FS95-F1
#
_cell.length_a   1.000
_cell.length_b   1.000
_cell.length_c   1.000
_cell.angle_alpha   90.00
_cell.angle_beta   90.00
_cell.angle_gamma   90.00
#
_symmetry.space_group_name_H-M   'P 1'
#
loop_
_entity.id
_entity.type
_entity.pdbx_description
1 polymer ?
#
loop_
_entity_poly.entity_id
_entity_poly.type
_entity_poly.pdbx_seq_one_letter_code
_entity_poly.pdbx_strand_id
1 'polypeptide(L)'
;MKSIRLPETSNNDTMLDYKVWDIHLEDFSIPKSGVSFKDMNNGIHVLVTDLMFRAVAKARVAVGVSRLKAGMNGEVRVNCDYAELDLKLKWDGFNITPVVSIHADLQLEFTESFRAANLFKEKIREYAEDFVSDKVPDMIVDLFEQEVNPLLQKLKRLLTGMGLSQFGIEWMVQNKTLRVAVKPKSAMGKIEPIKPIDKMVCIRSDLLAALRELKRSKREVVSSDPAESNLGIDLSCTTPEGECTTSSCSYCVDLDINPSKTNSGVGADLPSCVPSNL
;
A
#
# COMPACT_ATOMS: atom_id res chain seq x y z
N MET A 1 -6.26 5.69 20.58
CA MET A 1 -6.19 4.49 19.74
C MET A 1 -7.41 4.53 18.85
N LYS A 2 -7.23 4.81 17.56
CA LYS A 2 -8.29 5.26 16.68
C LYS A 2 -8.10 4.48 15.39
N SER A 3 -8.93 3.45 15.26
CA SER A 3 -8.81 2.39 14.26
C SER A 3 -9.24 2.86 12.88
N ILE A 4 -8.75 2.15 11.86
CA ILE A 4 -9.18 2.20 10.47
C ILE A 4 -10.67 2.53 10.39
N ARG A 5 -11.05 3.69 9.86
CA ARG A 5 -12.47 3.99 9.61
C ARG A 5 -12.86 3.42 8.25
N LEU A 6 -13.15 2.12 8.22
CA LEU A 6 -13.87 1.59 7.06
C LEU A 6 -15.26 2.27 7.01
N PRO A 7 -15.75 2.60 5.81
CA PRO A 7 -16.94 3.42 5.66
C PRO A 7 -18.13 2.81 6.42
N GLU A 8 -18.82 3.62 7.24
CA GLU A 8 -20.06 3.18 7.85
C GLU A 8 -21.10 2.96 6.74
N THR A 9 -21.88 1.89 6.87
CA THR A 9 -22.98 1.61 5.94
C THR A 9 -24.29 1.51 6.69
N SER A 10 -25.34 2.08 6.12
CA SER A 10 -26.68 2.00 6.67
C SER A 10 -27.70 1.94 5.57
N ASN A 11 -28.73 1.12 5.76
CA ASN A 11 -29.85 1.05 4.85
C ASN A 11 -31.14 0.91 5.64
N ASN A 12 -32.22 1.50 5.13
CA ASN A 12 -33.56 1.35 5.66
C ASN A 12 -34.49 0.93 4.53
N ASP A 13 -35.06 -0.25 4.62
CA ASP A 13 -35.97 -0.82 3.61
C ASP A 13 -37.22 -1.40 4.28
N THR A 14 -38.19 -1.87 3.50
CA THR A 14 -39.49 -2.38 3.94
C THR A 14 -39.36 -3.52 4.94
N MET A 15 -38.36 -4.39 4.79
CA MET A 15 -38.17 -5.61 5.58
C MET A 15 -36.95 -5.60 6.50
N LEU A 16 -35.95 -4.75 6.21
CA LEU A 16 -34.65 -4.75 6.88
C LEU A 16 -34.15 -3.32 7.05
N ASP A 17 -33.87 -2.94 8.29
CA ASP A 17 -33.04 -1.78 8.59
C ASP A 17 -31.71 -2.28 9.15
N TYR A 18 -30.60 -1.70 8.71
CA TYR A 18 -29.32 -1.96 9.33
C TYR A 18 -28.42 -0.74 9.37
N LYS A 19 -27.54 -0.73 10.37
CA LYS A 19 -26.39 0.15 10.45
C LYS A 19 -25.18 -0.69 10.84
N VAL A 20 -24.06 -0.50 10.15
CA VAL A 20 -22.75 -1.05 10.50
C VAL A 20 -21.79 0.12 10.72
N TRP A 21 -21.09 0.10 11.85
CA TRP A 21 -20.17 1.15 12.25
C TRP A 21 -19.03 0.60 13.11
N ASP A 22 -18.07 1.46 13.44
CA ASP A 22 -16.91 1.10 14.29
C ASP A 22 -16.13 -0.10 13.73
N ILE A 23 -16.03 -0.16 12.41
CA ILE A 23 -15.32 -1.21 11.69
C ILE A 23 -13.81 -1.03 11.93
N HIS A 24 -13.07 -2.10 12.20
CA HIS A 24 -11.62 -2.07 12.37
C HIS A 24 -10.96 -3.41 12.03
N LEU A 25 -9.67 -3.38 11.65
CA LEU A 25 -8.86 -4.60 11.50
C LEU A 25 -8.16 -4.94 12.82
N GLU A 26 -8.19 -6.21 13.20
CA GLU A 26 -7.49 -6.74 14.38
C GLU A 26 -6.22 -7.49 14.00
N ASP A 27 -6.30 -8.40 13.02
CA ASP A 27 -5.22 -9.37 12.75
C ASP A 27 -4.77 -9.35 11.27
N PHE A 28 -4.23 -8.22 10.79
CA PHE A 28 -3.68 -8.13 9.43
C PHE A 28 -2.26 -8.71 9.35
N SER A 29 -2.02 -9.62 8.41
CA SER A 29 -0.67 -10.17 8.19
C SER A 29 -0.42 -10.53 6.74
N ILE A 30 0.82 -10.31 6.31
CA ILE A 30 1.36 -10.75 5.02
C ILE A 30 2.67 -11.51 5.30
N PRO A 31 2.75 -12.81 5.02
CA PRO A 31 4.00 -13.54 5.19
C PRO A 31 5.02 -13.12 4.13
N LYS A 32 6.29 -12.96 4.52
CA LYS A 32 7.36 -12.61 3.57
C LYS A 32 7.46 -13.60 2.40
N SER A 33 7.21 -14.89 2.67
CA SER A 33 7.19 -15.94 1.64
C SER A 33 6.05 -15.80 0.64
N GLY A 34 4.98 -15.08 1.01
CA GLY A 34 3.82 -14.83 0.16
C GLY A 34 4.03 -13.72 -0.86
N VAL A 35 5.13 -12.93 -0.75
CA VAL A 35 5.44 -11.84 -1.68
C VAL A 35 6.40 -12.33 -2.76
N SER A 36 6.04 -12.10 -4.02
CA SER A 36 6.91 -12.41 -5.16
C SER A 36 6.86 -11.34 -6.23
N PHE A 37 7.95 -11.25 -6.99
CA PHE A 37 8.16 -10.25 -8.03
C PHE A 37 8.53 -10.95 -9.34
N LYS A 38 7.95 -10.47 -10.44
CA LYS A 38 8.30 -10.90 -11.81
C LYS A 38 8.50 -9.69 -12.69
N ASP A 39 9.59 -9.68 -13.46
CA ASP A 39 9.82 -8.64 -14.46
C ASP A 39 8.75 -8.70 -15.56
N MET A 40 8.33 -7.52 -16.01
CA MET A 40 7.48 -7.33 -17.19
C MET A 40 8.14 -6.34 -18.14
N ASN A 41 7.73 -6.33 -19.40
CA ASN A 41 8.17 -5.27 -20.32
C ASN A 41 7.64 -3.91 -19.82
N ASN A 42 8.55 -3.02 -19.42
CA ASN A 42 8.26 -1.72 -18.80
C ASN A 42 7.36 -1.80 -17.56
N GLY A 43 7.59 -2.80 -16.71
CA GLY A 43 6.86 -2.93 -15.46
C GLY A 43 7.34 -4.07 -14.58
N ILE A 44 6.65 -4.23 -13.46
CA ILE A 44 6.82 -5.34 -12.53
C ILE A 44 5.45 -5.91 -12.17
N HIS A 45 5.38 -7.22 -12.06
CA HIS A 45 4.26 -7.93 -11.48
C HIS A 45 4.63 -8.31 -10.05
N VAL A 46 3.89 -7.75 -9.10
CA VAL A 46 3.95 -8.10 -7.68
C VAL A 46 2.75 -9.01 -7.39
N LEU A 47 3.03 -10.17 -6.81
CA LEU A 47 1.99 -11.09 -6.35
C LEU A 47 2.17 -11.28 -4.85
N VAL A 48 1.13 -10.99 -4.09
CA VAL A 48 1.05 -11.21 -2.64
C VAL A 48 0.02 -12.29 -2.38
N THR A 49 0.43 -13.38 -1.75
CA THR A 49 -0.39 -14.55 -1.41
C THR A 49 -0.37 -14.79 0.09
N ASP A 50 -1.27 -15.63 0.57
CA ASP A 50 -1.41 -15.96 1.99
C ASP A 50 -1.64 -14.71 2.86
N LEU A 51 -2.28 -13.67 2.30
CA LEU A 51 -2.69 -12.49 3.07
C LEU A 51 -3.86 -12.89 3.97
N MET A 52 -3.71 -12.64 5.27
CA MET A 52 -4.74 -12.94 6.27
C MET A 52 -5.18 -11.66 6.96
N PHE A 53 -6.49 -11.53 7.21
CA PHE A 53 -7.00 -10.44 8.02
C PHE A 53 -8.27 -10.81 8.78
N ARG A 54 -8.46 -10.18 9.94
CA ARG A 54 -9.75 -10.15 10.65
C ARG A 54 -10.24 -8.72 10.77
N ALA A 55 -11.46 -8.48 10.29
CA ALA A 55 -12.19 -7.23 10.49
C ALA A 55 -13.35 -7.44 11.46
N VAL A 56 -13.55 -6.49 12.37
CA VAL A 56 -14.65 -6.50 13.33
C VAL A 56 -15.45 -5.21 13.20
N ALA A 57 -16.77 -5.31 13.26
CA ALA A 57 -17.68 -4.17 13.19
C ALA A 57 -18.84 -4.31 14.18
N LYS A 58 -19.37 -3.18 14.65
CA LYS A 58 -20.64 -3.12 15.37
C LYS A 58 -21.78 -3.03 14.37
N ALA A 59 -22.86 -3.72 14.67
CA ALA A 59 -24.07 -3.66 13.88
C ALA A 59 -25.32 -3.47 14.75
N ARG A 60 -26.33 -2.86 14.12
CA ARG A 60 -27.71 -2.78 14.57
C ARG A 60 -28.57 -3.21 13.41
N VAL A 61 -29.48 -4.13 13.66
CA VAL A 61 -30.34 -4.73 12.65
C VAL A 61 -31.76 -4.69 13.16
N ALA A 62 -32.73 -4.35 12.31
CA ALA A 62 -34.14 -4.49 12.61
C ALA A 62 -34.82 -5.25 11.48
N VAL A 63 -35.44 -6.39 11.80
CA VAL A 63 -36.11 -7.27 10.81
C VAL A 63 -37.60 -7.33 11.09
N GLY A 64 -38.42 -7.22 10.05
CA GLY A 64 -39.88 -7.29 10.15
C GLY A 64 -40.56 -6.37 9.13
N VAL A 65 -41.89 -6.33 9.12
CA VAL A 65 -42.65 -5.59 8.11
C VAL A 65 -42.87 -4.14 8.54
N SER A 66 -42.32 -3.20 7.77
CA SER A 66 -42.53 -1.76 7.93
C SER A 66 -42.30 -1.25 9.36
N ARG A 67 -43.36 -0.92 10.12
CA ARG A 67 -43.27 -0.37 11.49
C ARG A 67 -43.15 -1.44 12.58
N LEU A 68 -43.31 -2.73 12.25
CA LEU A 68 -43.30 -3.85 13.20
C LEU A 68 -41.97 -4.61 13.18
N LYS A 69 -40.84 -3.88 13.12
CA LYS A 69 -39.51 -4.49 13.10
C LYS A 69 -38.99 -4.77 14.51
N ALA A 70 -38.43 -5.95 14.70
CA ALA A 70 -37.73 -6.32 15.93
C ALA A 70 -36.24 -5.97 15.80
N GLY A 71 -35.72 -5.20 16.74
CA GLY A 71 -34.34 -4.72 16.75
C GLY A 71 -33.39 -5.68 17.46
N MET A 72 -32.17 -5.78 16.94
CA MET A 72 -31.06 -6.59 17.45
C MET A 72 -29.77 -5.78 17.33
N ASN A 73 -28.86 -5.95 18.28
CA ASN A 73 -27.53 -5.34 18.26
C ASN A 73 -26.47 -6.41 18.51
N GLY A 74 -25.26 -6.17 18.05
CA GLY A 74 -24.16 -7.10 18.22
C GLY A 74 -22.97 -6.75 17.33
N GLU A 75 -22.10 -7.72 17.13
CA GLU A 75 -20.90 -7.61 16.29
C GLU A 75 -20.99 -8.53 15.07
N VAL A 76 -20.34 -8.06 14.01
CA VAL A 76 -20.03 -8.77 12.78
C VAL A 76 -18.51 -8.93 12.73
N ARG A 77 -18.04 -10.13 12.40
CA ARG A 77 -16.64 -10.41 12.12
C ARG A 77 -16.50 -10.94 10.71
N VAL A 78 -15.53 -10.42 9.98
CA VAL A 78 -15.14 -10.90 8.66
C VAL A 78 -13.72 -11.43 8.82
N ASN A 79 -13.59 -12.75 8.70
CA ASN A 79 -12.31 -13.43 8.70
C ASN A 79 -11.91 -13.71 7.25
N CYS A 80 -10.64 -13.48 6.94
CA CYS A 80 -10.03 -13.86 5.69
C CYS A 80 -8.80 -14.69 6.02
N ASP A 81 -8.88 -15.99 5.76
CA ASP A 81 -7.79 -16.93 6.01
C ASP A 81 -6.84 -17.07 4.80
N TYR A 82 -7.27 -16.58 3.63
CA TYR A 82 -6.48 -16.54 2.42
C TYR A 82 -6.97 -15.41 1.50
N ALA A 83 -6.03 -14.57 1.08
CA ALA A 83 -6.23 -13.62 0.00
C ALA A 83 -5.00 -13.55 -0.91
N GLU A 84 -5.27 -13.27 -2.18
CA GLU A 84 -4.30 -13.06 -3.24
C GLU A 84 -4.48 -11.65 -3.80
N LEU A 85 -3.43 -10.84 -3.73
CA LEU A 85 -3.36 -9.51 -4.34
C LEU A 85 -2.38 -9.56 -5.53
N ASP A 86 -2.91 -9.36 -6.73
CA ASP A 86 -2.17 -9.21 -7.98
C ASP A 86 -2.04 -7.71 -8.28
N LEU A 87 -0.80 -7.23 -8.31
CA LEU A 87 -0.45 -5.85 -8.56
C LEU A 87 0.54 -5.75 -9.72
N LYS A 88 0.12 -5.17 -10.84
CA LYS A 88 0.98 -4.90 -11.99
C LYS A 88 1.28 -3.42 -12.06
N LEU A 89 2.55 -3.07 -11.84
CA LEU A 89 3.02 -1.69 -11.93
C LEU A 89 3.70 -1.51 -13.28
N LYS A 90 3.06 -0.78 -14.19
CA LYS A 90 3.67 -0.37 -15.46
C LYS A 90 4.26 1.01 -15.31
N TRP A 91 5.41 1.28 -15.90
CA TRP A 91 6.02 2.60 -15.85
C TRP A 91 6.29 3.19 -17.23
N ASP A 92 6.11 4.50 -17.33
CA ASP A 92 6.59 5.34 -18.41
C ASP A 92 7.43 6.48 -17.82
N GLY A 93 8.74 6.24 -17.74
CA GLY A 93 9.69 7.14 -17.10
C GLY A 93 9.45 7.32 -15.60
N PHE A 94 8.84 8.44 -15.21
CA PHE A 94 8.55 8.82 -13.81
C PHE A 94 7.06 8.72 -13.48
N ASN A 95 6.28 8.02 -14.30
CA ASN A 95 4.87 7.78 -14.07
C ASN A 95 4.62 6.29 -13.95
N ILE A 96 3.95 5.86 -12.88
CA ILE A 96 3.56 4.48 -12.62
C ILE A 96 2.05 4.38 -12.80
N THR A 97 1.62 3.39 -13.58
CA THR A 97 0.22 3.02 -13.74
C THR A 97 0.01 1.65 -13.12
N PRO A 98 -0.59 1.57 -11.91
CA PRO A 98 -0.94 0.31 -11.28
C PRO A 98 -2.18 -0.31 -11.95
N VAL A 99 -2.19 -1.63 -12.06
CA VAL A 99 -3.39 -2.44 -12.30
C VAL A 99 -3.47 -3.42 -11.15
N VAL A 100 -4.55 -3.33 -10.38
CA VAL A 100 -4.69 -4.03 -9.10
C VAL A 100 -5.91 -4.92 -9.16
N SER A 101 -5.78 -6.15 -8.67
CA SER A 101 -6.90 -7.05 -8.44
C SER A 101 -6.64 -7.87 -7.20
N ILE A 102 -7.67 -8.09 -6.40
CA ILE A 102 -7.60 -8.88 -5.17
C ILE A 102 -8.69 -9.93 -5.16
N HIS A 103 -8.34 -11.13 -4.71
CA HIS A 103 -9.25 -12.22 -4.45
C HIS A 103 -9.10 -12.62 -2.98
N ALA A 104 -10.20 -12.74 -2.25
CA ALA A 104 -10.18 -13.03 -0.83
C ALA A 104 -11.30 -14.00 -0.45
N ASP A 105 -10.95 -15.00 0.34
CA ASP A 105 -11.90 -15.98 0.87
C ASP A 105 -12.49 -15.47 2.19
N LEU A 106 -13.63 -14.77 2.09
CA LEU A 106 -14.27 -14.11 3.23
C LEU A 106 -15.22 -15.05 3.96
N GLN A 107 -15.00 -15.20 5.26
CA GLN A 107 -15.89 -15.90 6.20
C GLN A 107 -16.55 -14.89 7.14
N LEU A 108 -17.89 -14.87 7.15
CA LEU A 108 -18.66 -13.98 8.01
C LEU A 108 -19.15 -14.70 9.25
N GLU A 109 -18.77 -14.18 10.41
CA GLU A 109 -19.28 -14.61 11.71
C GLU A 109 -20.10 -13.50 12.37
N PHE A 110 -21.17 -13.90 13.03
CA PHE A 110 -22.05 -12.97 13.73
C PHE A 110 -22.21 -13.41 15.19
N THR A 111 -22.35 -12.43 16.08
CA THR A 111 -22.82 -12.68 17.45
C THR A 111 -24.17 -13.42 17.46
N GLU A 112 -24.45 -14.20 18.52
CA GLU A 112 -25.64 -15.05 18.58
C GLU A 112 -26.96 -14.30 18.35
N SER A 113 -27.00 -13.02 18.74
CA SER A 113 -28.13 -12.11 18.54
C SER A 113 -28.48 -11.87 17.06
N PHE A 114 -27.61 -12.17 16.10
CA PHE A 114 -27.87 -11.98 14.67
C PHE A 114 -28.06 -13.29 13.89
N ARG A 115 -28.02 -14.46 14.55
CA ARG A 115 -28.17 -15.75 13.87
C ARG A 115 -29.50 -15.87 13.11
N ALA A 116 -30.55 -15.20 13.58
CA ALA A 116 -31.90 -15.24 13.01
C ALA A 116 -32.11 -14.37 11.75
N ALA A 117 -31.15 -13.51 11.36
CA ALA A 117 -31.34 -12.52 10.30
C ALA A 117 -30.60 -12.90 9.00
N ASN A 118 -31.07 -13.90 8.25
CA ASN A 118 -30.41 -14.33 7.01
C ASN A 118 -30.27 -13.21 5.95
N LEU A 119 -31.29 -12.35 5.79
CA LEU A 119 -31.24 -11.21 4.87
C LEU A 119 -30.11 -10.21 5.19
N PHE A 120 -29.83 -10.00 6.48
CA PHE A 120 -28.72 -9.14 6.89
C PHE A 120 -27.37 -9.78 6.56
N LYS A 121 -27.24 -11.09 6.75
CA LYS A 121 -25.99 -11.81 6.45
C LYS A 121 -25.60 -11.70 4.97
N GLU A 122 -26.57 -11.85 4.07
CA GLU A 122 -26.35 -11.71 2.63
C GLU A 122 -25.90 -10.29 2.25
N LYS A 123 -26.56 -9.26 2.80
CA LYS A 123 -26.22 -7.86 2.52
C LYS A 123 -24.82 -7.47 2.99
N ILE A 124 -24.40 -7.97 4.15
CA ILE A 124 -23.06 -7.71 4.66
C ILE A 124 -22.00 -8.50 3.92
N ARG A 125 -22.31 -9.71 3.46
CA ARG A 125 -21.40 -10.48 2.60
C ARG A 125 -21.14 -9.73 1.30
N GLU A 126 -22.20 -9.34 0.59
CA GLU A 126 -22.11 -8.57 -0.67
C GLU A 126 -21.27 -7.30 -0.47
N TYR A 127 -21.56 -6.53 0.60
CA TYR A 127 -20.78 -5.33 0.93
C TYR A 127 -19.29 -5.62 1.20
N ALA A 128 -18.97 -6.69 1.93
CA ALA A 128 -17.59 -7.04 2.24
C ALA A 128 -16.83 -7.51 1.00
N GLU A 129 -17.48 -8.32 0.15
CA GLU A 129 -16.94 -8.78 -1.13
C GLU A 129 -16.66 -7.58 -2.06
N ASP A 130 -17.64 -6.70 -2.27
CA ASP A 130 -17.50 -5.49 -3.10
C ASP A 130 -16.41 -4.55 -2.57
N PHE A 131 -16.34 -4.37 -1.25
CA PHE A 131 -15.31 -3.52 -0.64
C PHE A 131 -13.91 -4.08 -0.93
N VAL A 132 -13.73 -5.40 -0.80
CA VAL A 132 -12.45 -6.02 -1.09
C VAL A 132 -12.16 -5.99 -2.59
N SER A 133 -13.09 -6.41 -3.45
CA SER A 133 -12.84 -6.54 -4.89
C SER A 133 -12.67 -5.21 -5.61
N ASP A 134 -13.31 -4.14 -5.15
CA ASP A 134 -13.37 -2.88 -5.87
C ASP A 134 -12.67 -1.76 -5.10
N LYS A 135 -12.99 -1.59 -3.82
CA LYS A 135 -12.47 -0.45 -3.05
C LYS A 135 -11.01 -0.62 -2.68
N VAL A 136 -10.55 -1.82 -2.30
CA VAL A 136 -9.12 -2.03 -2.00
C VAL A 136 -8.24 -1.74 -3.23
N PRO A 137 -8.56 -2.25 -4.43
CA PRO A 137 -7.88 -1.85 -5.67
C PRO A 137 -7.89 -0.34 -5.92
N ASP A 138 -9.05 0.33 -5.85
CA ASP A 138 -9.17 1.77 -6.06
C ASP A 138 -8.21 2.55 -5.13
N MET A 139 -8.14 2.15 -3.86
CA MET A 139 -7.27 2.81 -2.86
C MET A 139 -5.78 2.64 -3.19
N ILE A 140 -5.37 1.47 -3.68
CA ILE A 140 -3.99 1.24 -4.10
C ILE A 140 -3.68 2.08 -5.34
N VAL A 141 -4.63 2.21 -6.28
CA VAL A 141 -4.48 3.09 -7.45
C VAL A 141 -4.30 4.55 -7.01
N ASP A 142 -5.16 5.04 -6.11
CA ASP A 142 -5.10 6.39 -5.56
C ASP A 142 -3.74 6.70 -4.90
N LEU A 143 -3.16 5.74 -4.17
CA LEU A 143 -1.82 5.90 -3.57
C LEU A 143 -0.76 6.22 -4.64
N PHE A 144 -0.79 5.54 -5.78
CA PHE A 144 0.16 5.82 -6.85
C PHE A 144 -0.12 7.16 -7.51
N GLU A 145 -1.39 7.50 -7.74
CA GLU A 145 -1.76 8.76 -8.41
C GLU A 145 -1.51 9.99 -7.55
N GLN A 146 -1.78 9.92 -6.25
CA GLN A 146 -1.77 11.07 -5.34
C GLN A 146 -0.45 11.24 -4.59
N GLU A 147 0.28 10.16 -4.32
CA GLU A 147 1.52 10.22 -3.55
C GLU A 147 2.75 9.86 -4.38
N VAL A 148 2.79 8.64 -4.91
CA VAL A 148 4.01 8.10 -5.54
C VAL A 148 4.35 8.87 -6.82
N ASN A 149 3.41 9.01 -7.75
CA ASN A 149 3.65 9.70 -9.01
C ASN A 149 4.02 11.18 -8.80
N PRO A 150 3.34 11.96 -7.95
CA PRO A 150 3.75 13.33 -7.65
C PRO A 150 5.17 13.43 -7.08
N LEU A 151 5.58 12.52 -6.19
CA LEU A 151 6.96 12.46 -5.69
C LEU A 151 7.97 12.16 -6.81
N LEU A 152 7.66 11.20 -7.68
CA LEU A 152 8.49 10.88 -8.85
C LEU A 152 8.59 12.08 -9.82
N GLN A 153 7.51 12.83 -10.02
CA GLN A 153 7.54 14.04 -10.85
C GLN A 153 8.35 15.18 -10.19
N LYS A 154 8.26 15.35 -8.86
CA LYS A 154 9.13 16.29 -8.13
C LYS A 154 10.60 15.92 -8.34
N LEU A 155 10.95 14.64 -8.21
CA LEU A 155 12.31 14.14 -8.47
C LEU A 155 12.74 14.44 -9.91
N LYS A 156 11.90 14.16 -10.91
CA LYS A 156 12.19 14.50 -12.32
C LYS A 156 12.50 15.99 -12.52
N ARG A 157 11.72 16.88 -11.90
CA ARG A 157 11.94 18.33 -11.99
C ARG A 157 13.25 18.74 -11.33
N LEU A 158 13.57 18.19 -10.15
CA LEU A 158 14.83 18.43 -9.45
C LEU A 158 16.03 18.00 -10.30
N LEU A 159 15.99 16.78 -10.84
CA LEU A 159 17.04 16.29 -11.73
C LEU A 159 17.20 17.20 -12.95
N THR A 160 16.11 17.65 -13.55
CA THR A 160 16.16 18.56 -14.70
C THR A 160 16.75 19.92 -14.34
N GLY A 161 16.31 20.52 -13.22
CA GLY A 161 16.81 21.82 -12.74
C GLY A 161 18.30 21.82 -12.38
N MET A 162 18.83 20.66 -11.99
CA MET A 162 20.25 20.47 -11.70
C MET A 162 21.09 20.12 -12.94
N GLY A 163 20.50 20.06 -14.14
CA GLY A 163 21.21 19.64 -15.35
C GLY A 163 21.51 18.13 -15.39
N LEU A 164 20.74 17.33 -14.63
CA LEU A 164 20.85 15.88 -14.52
C LEU A 164 19.69 15.14 -15.24
N SER A 165 19.13 15.73 -16.29
CA SER A 165 18.02 15.13 -17.07
C SER A 165 18.40 13.82 -17.78
N GLN A 166 19.70 13.56 -17.90
CA GLN A 166 20.27 12.29 -18.34
C GLN A 166 20.12 11.17 -17.31
N PHE A 167 19.79 11.45 -16.06
CA PHE A 167 19.48 10.42 -15.06
C PHE A 167 18.02 9.96 -15.18
N GLY A 168 17.77 8.71 -14.81
CA GLY A 168 16.44 8.16 -14.66
C GLY A 168 16.40 7.11 -13.56
N ILE A 169 15.21 6.60 -13.30
CA ILE A 169 14.97 5.51 -12.35
C ILE A 169 14.83 4.23 -13.17
N GLU A 170 15.59 3.23 -12.79
CA GLU A 170 15.47 1.88 -13.32
C GLU A 170 14.95 0.96 -12.22
N TRP A 171 13.91 0.20 -12.57
CA TRP A 171 13.29 -0.80 -11.73
C TRP A 171 13.64 -2.18 -12.30
N MET A 172 14.04 -3.12 -11.45
CA MET A 172 14.46 -4.47 -11.87
C MET A 172 14.06 -5.51 -10.84
N VAL A 173 13.81 -6.75 -11.26
CA VAL A 173 13.70 -7.89 -10.34
C VAL A 173 14.98 -8.71 -10.38
N GLN A 174 15.56 -8.98 -9.21
CA GLN A 174 16.70 -9.89 -9.08
C GLN A 174 16.56 -10.74 -7.83
N ASN A 175 16.67 -12.07 -7.95
CA ASN A 175 16.58 -13.00 -6.82
C ASN A 175 15.30 -12.84 -5.96
N LYS A 176 14.15 -12.53 -6.58
CA LYS A 176 12.88 -12.22 -5.90
C LYS A 176 12.88 -10.92 -5.07
N THR A 177 13.83 -10.02 -5.31
CA THR A 177 13.89 -8.68 -4.70
C THR A 177 13.60 -7.63 -5.77
N LEU A 178 12.80 -6.63 -5.42
CA LEU A 178 12.62 -5.44 -6.24
C LEU A 178 13.81 -4.49 -6.04
N ARG A 179 14.51 -4.17 -7.13
CA ARG A 179 15.62 -3.23 -7.13
C ARG A 179 15.22 -1.93 -7.80
N VAL A 180 15.52 -0.81 -7.14
CA VAL A 180 15.32 0.54 -7.67
C VAL A 180 16.69 1.22 -7.78
N ALA A 181 17.06 1.68 -8.96
CA ALA A 181 18.35 2.32 -9.22
C ALA A 181 18.18 3.70 -9.86
N VAL A 182 18.78 4.73 -9.28
CA VAL A 182 18.89 6.06 -9.92
C VAL A 182 20.25 6.17 -10.60
N LYS A 183 20.28 6.18 -11.93
CA LYS A 183 21.52 6.18 -12.72
C LYS A 183 21.37 6.86 -14.10
N PRO A 184 22.47 7.15 -14.82
CA PRO A 184 22.40 7.69 -16.16
C PRO A 184 21.64 6.76 -17.11
N LYS A 185 20.81 7.34 -17.99
CA LYS A 185 20.05 6.62 -19.02
C LYS A 185 20.95 5.79 -19.95
N SER A 186 22.20 6.23 -20.16
CA SER A 186 23.21 5.49 -20.93
C SER A 186 23.72 4.21 -20.24
N ALA A 187 23.47 4.06 -18.93
CA ALA A 187 23.87 2.90 -18.12
C ALA A 187 22.68 2.01 -17.71
N MET A 188 21.48 2.30 -18.20
CA MET A 188 20.32 1.42 -18.06
C MET A 188 20.53 0.11 -18.82
N GLY A 189 19.92 -0.98 -18.35
CA GLY A 189 20.07 -2.35 -18.85
C GLY A 189 21.27 -3.12 -18.30
N LYS A 190 22.20 -2.47 -17.59
CA LYS A 190 23.33 -3.14 -16.92
C LYS A 190 22.96 -3.52 -15.49
N ILE A 191 22.79 -4.81 -15.24
CA ILE A 191 22.47 -5.38 -13.93
C ILE A 191 23.76 -5.88 -13.27
N GLU A 192 24.25 -5.17 -12.26
CA GLU A 192 25.34 -5.66 -11.42
C GLU A 192 24.80 -6.66 -10.38
N PRO A 193 25.40 -7.86 -10.20
CA PRO A 193 24.97 -8.81 -9.20
C PRO A 193 25.05 -8.21 -7.78
N ILE A 194 23.95 -8.30 -7.01
CA ILE A 194 23.98 -7.97 -5.58
C ILE A 194 24.41 -9.23 -4.82
N LYS A 195 25.13 -9.05 -3.70
CA LYS A 195 25.24 -10.12 -2.70
C LYS A 195 23.81 -10.53 -2.29
N PRO A 196 23.52 -11.83 -2.11
CA PRO A 196 22.20 -12.26 -1.65
C PRO A 196 21.90 -11.59 -0.30
N ILE A 197 20.83 -10.81 -0.26
CA ILE A 197 20.32 -10.18 0.94
C ILE A 197 18.84 -10.58 1.00
N ASP A 198 18.39 -11.10 2.15
CA ASP A 198 17.01 -11.56 2.39
C ASP A 198 16.07 -10.37 2.67
N LYS A 199 16.03 -9.41 1.73
CA LYS A 199 15.25 -8.18 1.83
C LYS A 199 14.40 -7.97 0.58
N MET A 200 13.22 -7.40 0.78
CA MET A 200 12.20 -7.28 -0.29
C MET A 200 12.50 -6.16 -1.30
N VAL A 201 13.05 -5.02 -0.86
CA VAL A 201 13.36 -3.88 -1.72
C VAL A 201 14.80 -3.41 -1.52
N CYS A 202 15.54 -3.20 -2.61
CA CYS A 202 16.90 -2.65 -2.57
C CYS A 202 17.02 -1.40 -3.44
N ILE A 203 17.49 -0.31 -2.85
CA ILE A 203 17.65 0.99 -3.50
C ILE A 203 19.14 1.28 -3.69
N ARG A 204 19.52 1.65 -4.92
CA ARG A 204 20.85 2.16 -5.26
C ARG A 204 20.75 3.54 -5.89
N SER A 205 21.60 4.45 -5.45
CA SER A 205 21.68 5.79 -6.03
C SER A 205 23.12 6.20 -6.30
N ASP A 206 23.42 6.43 -7.57
CA ASP A 206 24.68 7.03 -8.03
C ASP A 206 24.58 8.56 -8.14
N LEU A 207 23.43 9.13 -7.72
CA LEU A 207 23.14 10.56 -7.81
C LEU A 207 24.12 11.41 -6.97
N LEU A 208 24.61 10.88 -5.85
CA LEU A 208 25.53 11.59 -4.95
C LEU A 208 26.86 11.97 -5.64
N ALA A 209 27.38 11.11 -6.51
CA ALA A 209 28.56 11.41 -7.31
C ALA A 209 28.30 12.59 -8.27
N ALA A 210 27.16 12.59 -8.95
CA ALA A 210 26.78 13.67 -9.87
C ALA A 210 26.51 15.00 -9.15
N LEU A 211 25.85 14.95 -7.99
CA LEU A 211 25.59 16.13 -7.15
C LEU A 211 26.87 16.76 -6.60
N ARG A 212 27.96 16.00 -6.43
CA ARG A 212 29.25 16.53 -5.99
C ARG A 212 29.95 17.35 -7.06
N GLU A 213 29.97 16.85 -8.29
CA GLU A 213 30.48 17.60 -9.43
C GLU A 213 29.71 18.91 -9.61
N LEU A 214 28.40 18.90 -9.35
CA LEU A 214 27.55 20.10 -9.33
C LEU A 214 27.74 20.99 -8.10
N LYS A 215 27.93 20.43 -6.89
CA LYS A 215 28.21 21.20 -5.65
C LYS A 215 29.56 21.91 -5.71
N ARG A 216 30.54 21.37 -6.43
CA ARG A 216 31.77 22.10 -6.79
C ARG A 216 31.48 23.34 -7.65
N SER A 217 30.30 23.39 -8.28
CA SER A 217 29.88 24.44 -9.22
C SER A 217 28.79 25.41 -8.69
N LYS A 218 28.03 25.12 -7.62
CA LYS A 218 27.03 26.08 -7.05
C LYS A 218 26.42 25.62 -5.69
N ARG A 219 26.15 26.57 -4.79
CA ARG A 219 25.36 26.42 -3.54
C ARG A 219 23.92 26.93 -3.76
N GLU A 220 22.91 26.17 -3.33
CA GLU A 220 21.86 26.53 -2.34
C GLU A 220 20.62 25.60 -2.41
N VAL A 221 19.69 25.82 -1.46
CA VAL A 221 18.90 24.88 -0.63
C VAL A 221 17.45 24.72 -1.15
N VAL A 222 16.72 23.70 -0.66
CA VAL A 222 15.42 23.80 0.06
C VAL A 222 14.58 22.52 -0.01
N SER A 223 14.04 22.18 1.16
CA SER A 223 13.12 21.12 1.56
C SER A 223 11.68 21.34 1.11
N SER A 224 10.85 20.29 1.16
CA SER A 224 9.40 20.44 1.17
C SER A 224 8.74 19.28 1.92
N ASP A 225 7.85 19.62 2.85
CA ASP A 225 7.03 18.71 3.64
C ASP A 225 5.91 18.03 2.80
N PRO A 226 5.40 16.86 3.25
CA PRO A 226 4.30 16.15 2.62
C PRO A 226 2.93 16.60 3.14
N ALA A 227 1.91 16.50 2.29
CA ALA A 227 0.51 16.69 2.62
C ALA A 227 -0.15 15.32 2.85
N GLU A 228 -1.06 15.24 3.82
CA GLU A 228 -1.76 14.02 4.24
C GLU A 228 -2.92 13.67 3.29
N SER A 229 -3.03 12.40 2.91
CA SER A 229 -4.13 11.79 2.14
C SER A 229 -4.66 10.54 2.85
N ASN A 230 -5.96 10.25 2.70
CA ASN A 230 -6.87 9.49 3.58
C ASN A 230 -7.05 8.00 3.21
N LEU A 231 -6.73 7.04 4.12
CA LEU A 231 -7.25 5.66 4.33
C LEU A 231 -6.29 4.70 5.10
N GLY A 232 -6.71 4.26 6.29
CA GLY A 232 -5.90 3.72 7.41
C GLY A 232 -4.98 2.49 7.22
N ILE A 233 -4.09 2.47 6.24
CA ILE A 233 -2.96 1.55 6.14
C ILE A 233 -1.68 2.38 6.19
N ASP A 234 -0.81 2.09 7.17
CA ASP A 234 0.51 2.72 7.28
C ASP A 234 1.55 1.83 6.59
N LEU A 235 2.13 2.35 5.51
CA LEU A 235 3.32 1.83 4.89
C LEU A 235 4.54 2.35 5.66
N SER A 236 5.25 1.41 6.26
CA SER A 236 6.46 1.67 7.04
C SER A 236 7.60 0.79 6.56
N CYS A 237 8.80 1.12 7.00
CA CYS A 237 9.98 0.37 6.68
C CYS A 237 10.67 -0.11 7.95
N THR A 238 11.15 -1.35 7.90
CA THR A 238 12.20 -1.78 8.83
C THR A 238 13.42 -0.88 8.70
N THR A 239 14.29 -0.85 9.71
CA THR A 239 15.54 -0.09 9.61
C THR A 239 16.33 -0.55 8.38
N PRO A 240 16.62 0.35 7.41
CA PRO A 240 17.29 -0.04 6.18
C PRO A 240 18.71 -0.53 6.48
N GLU A 241 19.06 -1.67 5.89
CA GLU A 241 20.40 -2.25 5.97
C GLU A 241 21.18 -1.87 4.72
N GLY A 242 22.28 -1.15 4.89
CA GLY A 242 23.05 -0.69 3.75
C GLY A 242 24.23 0.17 4.08
N GLU A 243 24.97 0.50 3.03
CA GLU A 243 26.14 1.35 3.10
C GLU A 243 25.90 2.57 2.20
N CYS A 244 25.89 3.75 2.81
CA CYS A 244 26.09 4.98 2.08
C CYS A 244 27.58 5.34 2.13
N THR A 245 28.21 5.34 0.97
CA THR A 245 29.52 5.95 0.82
C THR A 245 29.37 7.42 0.47
N THR A 246 30.51 8.08 0.38
CA THR A 246 30.57 9.47 -0.05
C THR A 246 29.99 9.66 -1.47
N SER A 247 30.15 8.71 -2.40
CA SER A 247 29.77 8.86 -3.82
C SER A 247 28.51 8.10 -4.25
N SER A 248 28.05 7.15 -3.45
CA SER A 248 26.90 6.30 -3.78
C SER A 248 26.27 5.78 -2.50
N CYS A 249 24.95 5.61 -2.51
CA CYS A 249 24.28 4.87 -1.44
C CYS A 249 23.58 3.62 -1.99
N SER A 250 23.73 2.51 -1.26
CA SER A 250 23.06 1.25 -1.54
C SER A 250 22.51 0.71 -0.22
N TYR A 251 21.19 0.53 -0.15
CA TYR A 251 20.53 -0.02 1.04
C TYR A 251 19.34 -0.88 0.64
N CYS A 252 19.00 -1.83 1.49
CA CYS A 252 17.85 -2.70 1.34
C CYS A 252 16.94 -2.59 2.56
N VAL A 253 15.65 -2.76 2.34
CA VAL A 253 14.62 -2.54 3.34
C VAL A 253 13.48 -3.53 3.14
N ASP A 254 12.92 -4.00 4.26
CA ASP A 254 11.63 -4.68 4.25
C ASP A 254 10.52 -3.65 4.43
N LEU A 255 9.51 -3.77 3.57
CA LEU A 255 8.27 -3.00 3.67
C LEU A 255 7.37 -3.69 4.68
N ASP A 256 6.98 -2.94 5.70
CA ASP A 256 6.00 -3.36 6.70
C ASP A 256 4.69 -2.62 6.44
N ILE A 257 3.63 -3.39 6.22
CA ILE A 257 2.28 -2.89 6.02
C ILE A 257 1.54 -3.06 7.34
N ASN A 258 1.27 -1.96 8.02
CA ASN A 258 0.59 -1.97 9.31
C ASN A 258 -0.79 -1.30 9.21
N PRO A 259 -1.77 -1.72 10.04
CA PRO A 259 -2.96 -0.93 10.30
C PRO A 259 -2.57 0.46 10.81
N SER A 260 -3.12 1.53 10.21
CA SER A 260 -2.75 2.90 10.61
C SER A 260 -3.19 3.23 12.04
N LYS A 261 -2.34 3.97 12.76
CA LYS A 261 -2.62 4.44 14.14
C LYS A 261 -3.33 5.80 14.18
N THR A 262 -3.30 6.54 13.07
CA THR A 262 -3.90 7.86 12.91
C THR A 262 -5.17 7.75 12.07
N ASN A 263 -6.17 8.57 12.42
CA ASN A 263 -7.57 8.29 12.11
C ASN A 263 -8.02 8.78 10.73
N SER A 264 -7.08 8.86 9.78
CA SER A 264 -7.22 9.50 8.48
C SER A 264 -5.91 9.34 7.72
N GLY A 265 -5.75 8.30 6.91
CA GLY A 265 -4.60 8.29 6.00
C GLY A 265 -4.10 6.97 5.48
N VAL A 266 -3.76 6.89 4.17
CA VAL A 266 -2.70 5.96 3.74
C VAL A 266 -1.44 6.69 4.15
N GLY A 267 -0.97 6.41 5.37
CA GLY A 267 0.25 7.00 5.87
C GLY A 267 1.42 6.30 5.22
N ALA A 268 2.28 7.02 4.52
CA ALA A 268 3.55 6.47 4.06
C ALA A 268 4.67 7.26 4.70
N ASP A 269 5.33 6.68 5.72
CA ASP A 269 6.57 7.24 6.26
C ASP A 269 7.74 6.80 5.38
N LEU A 270 7.70 7.24 4.13
CA LEU A 270 8.78 7.03 3.17
C LEU A 270 10.13 7.60 3.64
N PRO A 271 10.20 8.69 4.42
CA PRO A 271 11.46 9.13 5.04
C PRO A 271 12.12 8.06 5.93
N SER A 272 11.35 7.28 6.68
CA SER A 272 11.90 6.18 7.50
C SER A 272 12.56 5.06 6.69
N CYS A 273 12.22 4.94 5.40
CA CYS A 273 12.77 3.96 4.48
C CYS A 273 14.18 4.33 3.98
N VAL A 274 14.70 5.50 4.35
CA VAL A 274 15.99 6.02 3.91
C VAL A 274 16.97 6.02 5.09
N PRO A 275 18.23 5.54 4.92
CA PRO A 275 19.22 5.61 5.98
C PRO A 275 19.43 7.04 6.48
N SER A 276 19.42 7.24 7.80
CA SER A 276 19.52 8.55 8.48
C SER A 276 20.87 9.28 8.30
N ASN A 277 21.83 8.63 7.65
CA ASN A 277 23.21 9.07 7.44
C ASN A 277 23.46 9.65 6.03
N LEU A 278 22.39 10.07 5.34
CA LEU A 278 22.38 10.77 4.04
C LEU A 278 22.38 12.29 4.17
#